data_AF-A0A923ZMK4-F1
#
_entry.id   AF-A0A923ZMK4-F1
#
_cell.length_a   1.000
_cell.length_b   1.000
_cell.length_c   1.000
_cell.angle_alpha   90.00
_cell.angle_beta   90.00
_cell.angle_gamma   90.00
#
_symmetry.space_group_name_H-M   'P 1'
#
loop_
_entity.id
_entity.type
_entity.pdbx_description
1 polymer ?
#
loop_
_entity_poly.entity_id
_entity_poly.type
_entity_poly.pdbx_seq_one_letter_code
_entity_poly.pdbx_strand_id
1 'polypeptide(L)'
;MEKTPLRLSLIENAFDSLNESLGYVEKAHTDATRWKFAVLNLVHAVELVLKQRLFDEHELLLWENVDRPGKTVSLETALARLQSIRVGIEPKDLLAIQTAIRWRNNITHYEVDLVAEEVRENYLLIFEFLDGFHDQHFEGSLSEKIRDDYVQTAMDLVESFQKEFIEFRGRSMHRKWPSRLLAAQAIVSVSLEETEFARIAWGAEARWSEEWMAGYSPKEFCKDCACAIGDLHGPYCNQEECPQCGGQFLGCECEFDASELWALDDPAREAATRIRLAVEANLIEPALRAFIDFSDYLSTVSEASEADIPEPESTGSAGWDAALAAVVDYWLSRAGLPKPDWLDGESRFAAEPESPHLGKYDLAPDHLSVPPEFFRRNVLIEISTLQST
;
A
#
# COMPACT_ATOMS: atom_id res chain seq x y z
N MET A 1 35.03 -24.03 29.72
CA MET A 1 34.31 -22.76 29.46
C MET A 1 33.12 -22.71 30.40
N GLU A 2 33.05 -21.70 31.27
CA GLU A 2 31.79 -21.34 31.92
C GLU A 2 30.78 -20.98 30.83
N LYS A 3 29.63 -21.66 30.84
CA LYS A 3 28.53 -21.30 29.94
C LYS A 3 27.88 -20.05 30.53
N THR A 4 27.86 -18.95 29.79
CA THR A 4 27.07 -17.77 30.16
C THR A 4 25.60 -18.09 29.84
N PRO A 5 24.69 -18.14 30.83
CA PRO A 5 23.28 -18.42 30.56
C PRO A 5 22.61 -17.20 29.92
N LEU A 6 22.05 -17.36 28.73
CA LEU A 6 21.16 -16.37 28.09
C LEU A 6 19.72 -16.71 28.47
N ARG A 7 19.05 -15.82 29.20
CA ARG A 7 17.65 -15.98 29.61
C ARG A 7 16.93 -14.64 29.54
N LEU A 8 15.90 -14.58 28.70
CA LEU A 8 14.99 -13.45 28.55
C LEU A 8 13.57 -13.94 28.82
N SER A 9 12.74 -13.12 29.44
CA SER A 9 11.28 -13.30 29.44
C SER A 9 10.71 -13.07 28.03
N LEU A 10 9.42 -13.38 27.80
CA LEU A 10 8.79 -13.15 26.50
C LEU A 10 8.85 -11.67 26.11
N ILE A 11 8.54 -10.77 27.05
CA ILE A 11 8.53 -9.34 26.80
C ILE A 11 9.95 -8.77 26.60
N GLU A 12 10.94 -9.20 27.38
CA GLU A 12 12.34 -8.78 27.18
C GLU A 12 12.88 -9.27 25.81
N ASN A 13 12.52 -10.50 25.41
CA ASN A 13 12.88 -11.04 24.10
C ASN A 13 12.17 -10.29 22.95
N ALA A 14 10.95 -9.78 23.19
CA ALA A 14 10.25 -8.95 22.22
C ALA A 14 10.97 -7.62 22.00
N PHE A 15 11.39 -6.96 23.09
CA PHE A 15 12.16 -5.71 23.01
C PHE A 15 13.55 -5.92 22.40
N ASP A 16 14.23 -7.01 22.72
CA ASP A 16 15.50 -7.36 22.08
C ASP A 16 15.32 -7.55 20.56
N SER A 17 14.27 -8.25 20.14
CA SER A 17 13.93 -8.45 18.73
C SER A 17 13.57 -7.13 18.03
N LEU A 18 12.83 -6.23 18.68
CA LEU A 18 12.55 -4.90 18.15
C LEU A 18 13.84 -4.09 17.92
N ASN A 19 14.77 -4.15 18.87
CA ASN A 19 16.04 -3.44 18.75
C ASN A 19 16.93 -4.02 17.64
N GLU A 20 17.01 -5.34 17.53
CA GLU A 20 17.71 -5.98 16.40
C GLU A 20 17.05 -5.61 15.06
N SER A 21 15.72 -5.53 15.03
CA SER A 21 14.97 -5.08 13.86
C SER A 21 15.39 -3.67 13.42
N LEU A 22 15.38 -2.70 14.34
CA LEU A 22 15.81 -1.32 14.06
C LEU A 22 17.28 -1.25 13.63
N GLY A 23 18.15 -2.06 14.24
CA GLY A 23 19.55 -2.17 13.81
C GLY A 23 19.72 -2.72 12.38
N TYR A 24 18.77 -3.51 11.88
CA TYR A 24 18.74 -3.92 10.47
C TYR A 24 18.16 -2.85 9.55
N VAL A 25 17.24 -2.01 10.03
CA VAL A 25 16.78 -0.82 9.27
C VAL A 25 17.96 0.10 8.98
N GLU A 26 18.81 0.37 9.96
CA GLU A 26 20.00 1.21 9.74
C GLU A 26 20.91 0.64 8.66
N LYS A 27 21.17 -0.68 8.72
CA LYS A 27 22.00 -1.37 7.73
C LYS A 27 21.35 -1.36 6.35
N ALA A 28 20.01 -1.33 6.29
CA ALA A 28 19.26 -1.33 5.05
C ALA A 28 19.45 -0.06 4.21
N HIS A 29 19.86 1.06 4.82
CA HIS A 29 20.25 2.27 4.08
C HIS A 29 21.44 2.04 3.14
N THR A 30 22.30 1.07 3.44
CA THR A 30 23.46 0.73 2.61
C THR A 30 23.32 -0.59 1.85
N ASP A 31 22.44 -1.47 2.32
CA ASP A 31 22.26 -2.82 1.78
C ASP A 31 20.78 -3.21 1.90
N ALA A 32 20.02 -3.02 0.84
CA ALA A 32 18.58 -3.29 0.80
C ALA A 32 18.22 -4.73 1.22
N THR A 33 19.15 -5.69 1.08
CA THR A 33 18.91 -7.08 1.50
C THR A 33 18.71 -7.23 3.02
N ARG A 34 19.03 -6.20 3.81
CA ARG A 34 18.84 -6.16 5.26
C ARG A 34 17.40 -5.96 5.68
N TRP A 35 16.56 -5.42 4.79
CA TRP A 35 15.13 -5.25 5.05
C TRP A 35 14.43 -6.55 5.45
N LYS A 36 14.81 -7.68 4.85
CA LYS A 36 14.23 -8.98 5.23
C LYS A 36 14.49 -9.35 6.70
N PHE A 37 15.67 -9.01 7.22
CA PHE A 37 16.01 -9.26 8.62
C PHE A 37 15.33 -8.25 9.55
N ALA A 38 15.20 -6.99 9.11
CA ALA A 38 14.43 -6.00 9.85
C ALA A 38 12.99 -6.49 10.04
N VAL A 39 12.32 -6.89 8.96
CA VAL A 39 10.95 -7.41 8.99
C VAL A 39 10.84 -8.67 9.86
N LEU A 40 11.69 -9.69 9.66
CA LEU A 40 11.62 -10.92 10.44
C LEU A 40 11.72 -10.67 11.96
N ASN A 41 12.64 -9.79 12.38
CA ASN A 41 12.79 -9.46 13.78
C ASN A 41 11.61 -8.64 14.32
N LEU A 42 11.02 -7.75 13.51
CA LEU A 42 9.82 -6.99 13.91
C LEU A 42 8.60 -7.92 14.07
N VAL A 43 8.40 -8.84 13.14
CA VAL A 43 7.32 -9.84 13.23
C VAL A 43 7.51 -10.74 14.44
N HIS A 44 8.76 -11.13 14.75
CA HIS A 44 9.06 -11.88 15.96
C HIS A 44 8.74 -11.08 17.22
N ALA A 45 9.07 -9.79 17.27
CA ALA A 45 8.69 -8.91 18.38
C ALA A 45 7.16 -8.89 18.56
N VAL A 46 6.40 -8.65 17.49
CA VAL A 46 4.92 -8.68 17.51
C VAL A 46 4.36 -10.01 18.03
N GLU A 47 4.88 -11.14 17.55
CA GLU A 47 4.46 -12.47 18.01
C GLU A 47 4.69 -12.63 19.52
N LEU A 48 5.83 -12.18 20.04
CA LEU A 48 6.16 -12.28 21.44
C LEU A 48 5.31 -11.36 22.33
N VAL A 49 5.01 -10.13 21.89
CA VAL A 49 4.14 -9.22 22.65
C VAL A 49 2.70 -9.74 22.72
N LEU A 50 2.17 -10.30 21.62
CA LEU A 50 0.85 -10.94 21.62
C LEU A 50 0.80 -12.18 22.51
N LYS A 51 1.87 -12.99 22.49
CA LYS A 51 2.04 -14.14 23.40
C LYS A 51 2.12 -13.71 24.86
N GLN A 52 2.85 -12.65 25.16
CA GLN A 52 2.92 -12.10 26.51
C GLN A 52 1.53 -11.67 26.97
N ARG A 53 0.77 -10.93 26.15
CA ARG A 53 -0.58 -10.50 26.54
C ARG A 53 -1.53 -11.68 26.78
N LEU A 54 -1.41 -12.77 26.01
CA LEU A 54 -2.15 -14.01 26.29
C LEU A 54 -1.70 -14.68 27.59
N PHE A 55 -0.40 -14.71 27.84
CA PHE A 55 0.17 -15.26 29.06
C PHE A 55 -0.32 -14.50 30.31
N ASP A 56 -0.43 -13.17 30.21
CA ASP A 56 -0.96 -12.30 31.27
C ASP A 56 -2.45 -12.59 31.55
N GLU A 57 -3.20 -13.07 30.56
CA GLU A 57 -4.56 -13.57 30.77
C GLU A 57 -4.54 -14.92 31.50
N HIS A 58 -3.82 -15.90 30.95
CA HIS A 58 -3.59 -17.20 31.58
C HIS A 58 -2.45 -17.97 30.90
N GLU A 59 -1.53 -18.54 31.67
CA GLU A 59 -0.33 -19.24 31.15
C GLU A 59 -0.64 -20.36 30.13
N LEU A 60 -1.74 -21.08 30.31
CA LEU A 60 -2.14 -22.17 29.42
C LEU A 60 -2.48 -21.70 27.99
N LEU A 61 -2.89 -20.43 27.83
CA LEU A 61 -3.22 -19.87 26.52
C LEU A 61 -1.98 -19.66 25.63
N LEU A 62 -0.77 -19.79 26.20
CA LEU A 62 0.47 -19.76 25.44
C LEU A 62 0.67 -21.02 24.59
N TRP A 63 0.06 -22.15 24.94
CA TRP A 63 0.32 -23.44 24.29
C TRP A 63 -0.68 -23.75 23.18
N GLU A 64 -0.23 -24.30 22.06
CA GLU A 64 -1.12 -24.76 20.97
C GLU A 64 -2.14 -25.77 21.51
N ASN A 65 -1.68 -26.72 22.32
CA ASN A 65 -2.51 -27.68 23.02
C ASN A 65 -2.47 -27.39 24.54
N VAL A 66 -3.61 -26.97 25.09
CA VAL A 66 -3.75 -26.61 26.50
C VAL A 66 -3.67 -27.84 27.43
N ASP A 67 -4.09 -29.01 26.97
CA ASP A 67 -4.07 -30.27 27.73
C ASP A 67 -2.69 -30.95 27.66
N ARG A 68 -1.89 -30.62 26.65
CA ARG A 68 -0.55 -31.18 26.40
C ARG A 68 0.43 -30.08 25.98
N PRO A 69 0.90 -29.27 26.94
CA PRO A 69 1.86 -28.19 26.68
C PRO A 69 3.12 -28.71 25.97
N GLY A 70 3.55 -27.98 24.94
CA GLY A 70 4.72 -28.33 24.16
C GLY A 70 5.11 -27.19 23.22
N LYS A 71 4.45 -27.10 22.07
CA LYS A 71 4.62 -25.98 21.14
C LYS A 71 3.78 -24.78 21.58
N THR A 72 4.38 -23.59 21.55
CA THR A 72 3.64 -22.34 21.80
C THR A 72 2.81 -21.97 20.57
N VAL A 73 1.72 -21.24 20.79
CA VAL A 73 0.82 -20.79 19.73
C VAL A 73 1.56 -20.04 18.62
N SER A 74 1.08 -20.09 17.38
CA SER A 74 1.57 -19.21 16.32
C SER A 74 1.04 -17.77 16.50
N LEU A 75 1.59 -16.82 15.75
CA LEU A 75 1.07 -15.43 15.67
C LEU A 75 -0.44 -15.39 15.34
N GLU A 76 -0.87 -16.15 14.33
CA GLU A 76 -2.27 -16.28 13.89
C GLU A 76 -3.15 -16.81 15.01
N THR A 77 -2.69 -17.88 15.67
CA THR A 77 -3.41 -18.52 16.77
C THR A 77 -3.49 -17.61 17.99
N ALA A 78 -2.41 -16.87 18.27
CA ALA A 78 -2.37 -15.91 19.36
C ALA A 78 -3.39 -14.79 19.13
N LEU A 79 -3.42 -14.22 17.92
CA LEU A 79 -4.38 -13.20 17.52
C LEU A 79 -5.83 -13.69 17.66
N ALA A 80 -6.15 -14.86 17.10
CA ALA A 80 -7.50 -15.43 17.18
C ALA A 80 -7.97 -15.65 18.62
N ARG A 81 -7.05 -16.08 19.51
CA ARG A 81 -7.34 -16.23 20.95
C ARG A 81 -7.60 -14.88 21.61
N LEU A 82 -6.77 -13.86 21.35
CA LEU A 82 -6.95 -12.51 21.88
C LEU A 82 -8.29 -11.90 21.47
N GLN A 83 -8.69 -12.08 20.21
CA GLN A 83 -10.01 -11.66 19.73
C GLN A 83 -11.14 -12.41 20.43
N SER A 84 -10.99 -13.73 20.65
CA SER A 84 -11.98 -14.57 21.33
C SER A 84 -12.21 -14.13 22.78
N ILE A 85 -11.15 -13.71 23.48
CA ILE A 85 -11.24 -13.15 24.84
C ILE A 85 -11.56 -11.65 24.86
N ARG A 86 -11.87 -11.06 23.69
CA ARG A 86 -12.28 -9.65 23.52
C ARG A 86 -11.23 -8.63 23.96
N VAL A 87 -9.95 -8.94 23.80
CA VAL A 87 -8.91 -7.91 23.79
C VAL A 87 -9.18 -7.01 22.59
N GLY A 88 -9.25 -5.69 22.83
CA GLY A 88 -9.57 -4.71 21.81
C GLY A 88 -8.47 -4.65 20.76
N ILE A 89 -8.73 -5.25 19.59
CA ILE A 89 -7.86 -5.17 18.42
C ILE A 89 -8.65 -4.44 17.34
N GLU A 90 -8.13 -3.30 16.90
CA GLU A 90 -8.81 -2.48 15.89
C GLU A 90 -8.69 -3.12 14.51
N PRO A 91 -9.61 -2.82 13.57
CA PRO A 91 -9.50 -3.33 12.20
C PRO A 91 -8.18 -3.00 11.50
N LYS A 92 -7.60 -1.83 11.77
CA LYS A 92 -6.29 -1.41 11.23
C LYS A 92 -5.15 -2.30 11.76
N ASP A 93 -5.26 -2.75 13.00
CA ASP A 93 -4.28 -3.62 13.65
C ASP A 93 -4.31 -5.02 13.03
N LEU A 94 -5.50 -5.48 12.64
CA LEU A 94 -5.65 -6.76 11.92
C LEU A 94 -4.95 -6.74 10.57
N LEU A 95 -5.03 -5.63 9.83
CA LEU A 95 -4.31 -5.46 8.57
C LEU A 95 -2.79 -5.54 8.82
N ALA A 96 -2.27 -4.83 9.81
CA ALA A 96 -0.85 -4.86 10.18
C ALA A 96 -0.37 -6.27 10.51
N ILE A 97 -1.12 -7.02 11.33
CA ILE A 97 -0.75 -8.38 11.74
C ILE A 97 -0.84 -9.36 10.56
N GLN A 98 -1.86 -9.25 9.70
CA GLN A 98 -1.97 -10.08 8.49
C GLN A 98 -0.81 -9.82 7.52
N THR A 99 -0.41 -8.56 7.35
CA THR A 99 0.80 -8.18 6.61
C THR A 99 2.03 -8.84 7.22
N ALA A 100 2.23 -8.73 8.54
CA ALA A 100 3.35 -9.37 9.25
C ALA A 100 3.43 -10.89 8.98
N ILE A 101 2.29 -11.59 9.04
CA ILE A 101 2.18 -13.03 8.76
C ILE A 101 2.61 -13.34 7.32
N ARG A 102 2.05 -12.61 6.35
CA ARG A 102 2.32 -12.81 4.92
C ARG A 102 3.80 -12.64 4.62
N TRP A 103 4.40 -11.57 5.13
CA TRP A 103 5.81 -11.24 4.91
C TRP A 103 6.75 -12.23 5.57
N ARG A 104 6.48 -12.65 6.81
CA ARG A 104 7.25 -13.72 7.46
C ARG A 104 7.24 -15.00 6.61
N ASN A 105 6.08 -15.37 6.09
CA ASN A 105 5.94 -16.57 5.27
C ASN A 105 6.70 -16.45 3.94
N ASN A 106 6.57 -15.31 3.24
CA ASN A 106 7.28 -15.04 2.00
C ASN A 106 8.81 -15.12 2.22
N ILE A 107 9.33 -14.36 3.18
CA ILE A 107 10.78 -14.28 3.45
C ILE A 107 11.37 -15.64 3.88
N THR A 108 10.63 -16.41 4.68
CA THR A 108 11.16 -17.64 5.31
C THR A 108 11.06 -18.86 4.41
N HIS A 109 10.07 -18.92 3.52
CA HIS A 109 9.70 -20.16 2.84
C HIS A 109 9.82 -20.12 1.31
N TYR A 110 10.19 -18.98 0.70
CA TYR A 110 10.31 -18.84 -0.75
C TYR A 110 11.52 -17.98 -1.20
N GLU A 111 11.66 -17.76 -2.51
CA GLU A 111 12.57 -16.77 -3.08
C GLU A 111 12.10 -15.37 -2.68
N VAL A 112 13.04 -14.55 -2.20
CA VAL A 112 12.73 -13.23 -1.64
C VAL A 112 12.84 -12.20 -2.75
N ASP A 113 11.71 -11.89 -3.37
CA ASP A 113 11.54 -10.79 -4.32
C ASP A 113 10.76 -9.66 -3.64
N LEU A 114 11.47 -8.61 -3.20
CA LEU A 114 10.94 -7.53 -2.37
C LEU A 114 11.39 -6.18 -2.91
N VAL A 115 10.44 -5.25 -3.06
CA VAL A 115 10.71 -3.84 -3.35
C VAL A 115 10.96 -3.11 -2.03
N ALA A 116 12.09 -2.40 -1.91
CA ALA A 116 12.55 -1.82 -0.65
C ALA A 116 11.56 -0.80 -0.06
N GLU A 117 10.92 -0.03 -0.93
CA GLU A 117 9.92 0.98 -0.61
C GLU A 117 8.66 0.33 -0.01
N GLU A 118 8.16 -0.75 -0.62
CA GLU A 118 7.03 -1.53 -0.08
C GLU A 118 7.39 -2.18 1.24
N VAL A 119 8.63 -2.66 1.42
CA VAL A 119 9.07 -3.22 2.69
C VAL A 119 9.02 -2.15 3.78
N ARG A 120 9.45 -0.92 3.47
CA ARG A 120 9.45 0.20 4.41
C ARG A 120 8.03 0.58 4.83
N GLU A 121 7.10 0.73 3.88
CA GLU A 121 5.70 1.07 4.16
C GLU A 121 5.05 0.00 5.07
N ASN A 122 5.24 -1.29 4.74
CA ASN A 122 4.70 -2.39 5.55
C ASN A 122 5.39 -2.53 6.91
N TYR A 123 6.69 -2.25 6.99
CA TYR A 123 7.43 -2.22 8.26
C TYR A 123 6.83 -1.18 9.21
N LEU A 124 6.54 0.02 8.71
CA LEU A 124 5.97 1.12 9.48
C LEU A 124 4.58 0.77 10.00
N LEU A 125 3.73 0.17 9.17
CA LEU A 125 2.42 -0.34 9.59
C LEU A 125 2.52 -1.33 10.77
N ILE A 126 3.46 -2.27 10.72
CA ILE A 126 3.67 -3.26 11.79
C ILE A 126 4.28 -2.61 13.04
N PHE A 127 5.17 -1.63 12.86
CA PHE A 127 5.80 -0.89 13.95
C PHE A 127 4.77 -0.03 14.70
N GLU A 128 3.90 0.69 13.99
CA GLU A 128 2.80 1.47 14.59
C GLU A 128 1.82 0.56 15.35
N PHE A 129 1.51 -0.61 14.79
CA PHE A 129 0.73 -1.61 15.52
C PHE A 129 1.43 -2.01 16.83
N LEU A 130 2.73 -2.32 16.78
CA LEU A 130 3.49 -2.73 17.97
C LEU A 130 3.52 -1.62 19.04
N ASP A 131 3.75 -0.38 18.64
CA ASP A 131 3.75 0.79 19.52
C ASP A 131 2.38 1.01 20.17
N GLY A 132 1.32 1.05 19.35
CA GLY A 132 -0.05 1.23 19.84
C GLY A 132 -0.52 0.07 20.72
N PHE A 133 -0.21 -1.17 20.35
CA PHE A 133 -0.55 -2.35 21.15
C PHE A 133 0.24 -2.38 22.47
N HIS A 134 1.51 -1.96 22.44
CA HIS A 134 2.32 -1.84 23.65
C HIS A 134 1.70 -0.83 24.63
N ASP A 135 1.42 0.39 24.15
CA ASP A 135 0.85 1.48 24.96
C ASP A 135 -0.50 1.09 25.60
N GLN A 136 -1.31 0.31 24.89
CA GLN A 136 -2.62 -0.12 25.39
C GLN A 136 -2.56 -1.26 26.43
N HIS A 137 -1.51 -2.07 26.43
CA HIS A 137 -1.50 -3.35 27.16
C HIS A 137 -0.35 -3.53 28.13
N PHE A 138 0.69 -2.70 28.08
CA PHE A 138 1.88 -2.80 28.91
C PHE A 138 2.22 -1.47 29.56
N GLU A 139 3.02 -1.53 30.63
CA GLU A 139 3.45 -0.33 31.35
C GLU A 139 4.61 0.38 30.65
N GLY A 140 4.49 1.71 30.55
CA GLY A 140 5.49 2.59 29.91
C GLY A 140 5.31 2.68 28.40
N SER A 141 6.08 3.56 27.76
CA SER A 141 6.07 3.68 26.30
C SER A 141 7.03 2.68 25.66
N LEU A 142 6.74 2.27 24.42
CA LEU A 142 7.66 1.43 23.65
C LEU A 142 8.99 2.16 23.38
N SER A 143 8.93 3.49 23.23
CA SER A 143 10.12 4.34 23.02
C SER A 143 11.16 4.22 24.14
N GLU A 144 10.75 3.95 25.38
CA GLU A 144 11.67 3.70 26.51
C GLU A 144 12.40 2.36 26.39
N LYS A 145 11.92 1.46 25.53
CA LYS A 145 12.49 0.12 25.31
C LYS A 145 13.40 0.07 24.08
N ILE A 146 13.45 1.15 23.30
CA ILE A 146 14.37 1.31 22.18
C ILE A 146 15.73 1.73 22.74
N ARG A 147 16.79 1.04 22.34
CA ARG A 147 18.18 1.36 22.67
C ARG A 147 18.53 2.72 22.11
N ASP A 148 19.30 3.49 22.87
CA ASP A 148 19.76 4.84 22.50
C ASP A 148 20.35 4.90 21.08
N ASP A 149 21.08 3.85 20.67
CA ASP A 149 21.67 3.71 19.34
C ASP A 149 20.64 3.82 18.20
N TYR A 150 19.39 3.43 18.45
CA TYR A 150 18.33 3.28 17.44
C TYR A 150 17.16 4.26 17.59
N VAL A 151 17.19 5.15 18.59
CA VAL A 151 16.12 6.14 18.82
C VAL A 151 15.96 7.05 17.60
N GLN A 152 17.08 7.55 17.03
CA GLN A 152 17.02 8.40 15.85
C GLN A 152 16.43 7.66 14.65
N THR A 153 16.83 6.40 14.45
CA THR A 153 16.30 5.56 13.37
C THR A 153 14.79 5.35 13.50
N ALA A 154 14.28 5.11 14.70
CA ALA A 154 12.85 5.01 14.94
C ALA A 154 12.12 6.34 14.68
N MET A 155 12.71 7.48 15.07
CA MET A 155 12.15 8.81 14.79
C MET A 155 12.11 9.12 13.29
N ASP A 156 13.21 8.87 12.57
CA ASP A 156 13.32 9.10 11.13
C ASP A 156 12.32 8.23 10.35
N LEU A 157 12.09 7.00 10.81
CA LEU A 157 11.04 6.11 10.29
C LEU A 157 9.66 6.75 10.43
N VAL A 158 9.26 7.13 11.63
CA VAL A 158 7.95 7.74 11.91
C VAL A 158 7.77 9.07 11.16
N GLU A 159 8.79 9.94 11.15
CA GLU A 159 8.73 11.22 10.43
C GLU A 159 8.59 10.99 8.91
N SER A 160 9.35 10.05 8.35
CA SER A 160 9.24 9.71 6.94
C SER A 160 7.85 9.17 6.58
N PHE A 161 7.24 8.40 7.48
CA PHE A 161 5.89 7.89 7.26
C PHE A 161 4.85 9.00 7.30
N GLN A 162 4.92 9.90 8.27
CA GLN A 162 3.97 11.01 8.37
C GLN A 162 3.97 11.91 7.13
N LYS A 163 5.12 12.06 6.45
CA LYS A 163 5.22 12.78 5.17
C LYS A 163 4.49 12.06 4.03
N GLU A 164 4.29 10.76 4.14
CA GLU A 164 3.56 9.94 3.17
C GLU A 164 2.04 9.97 3.42
N PHE A 165 1.53 10.62 4.48
CA PHE A 165 0.09 10.73 4.75
C PHE A 165 -0.44 12.12 4.43
N ILE A 166 -1.60 12.16 3.78
CA ILE A 166 -2.30 13.40 3.46
C ILE A 166 -3.72 13.36 3.99
N GLU A 167 -4.29 14.55 4.17
CA GLU A 167 -5.71 14.68 4.48
C GLU A 167 -6.52 14.61 3.18
N PHE A 168 -7.42 13.64 3.08
CA PHE A 168 -8.38 13.50 1.99
C PHE A 168 -9.78 13.32 2.59
N ARG A 169 -10.69 14.23 2.23
CA ARG A 169 -12.08 14.28 2.75
C ARG A 169 -12.14 14.26 4.30
N GLY A 170 -11.25 15.01 4.95
CA GLY A 170 -11.21 15.10 6.41
C GLY A 170 -10.61 13.89 7.12
N ARG A 171 -9.93 12.99 6.38
CA ARG A 171 -9.30 11.78 6.91
C ARG A 171 -7.84 11.69 6.50
N SER A 172 -6.99 11.26 7.43
CA SER A 172 -5.60 10.94 7.14
C SER A 172 -5.51 9.60 6.43
N MET A 173 -4.80 9.55 5.30
CA MET A 173 -4.53 8.32 4.55
C MET A 173 -3.23 8.46 3.75
N HIS A 174 -2.64 7.32 3.36
CA HIS A 174 -1.43 7.31 2.54
C HIS A 174 -1.63 8.11 1.25
N ARG A 175 -0.64 8.88 0.82
CA ARG A 175 -0.74 9.85 -0.28
C ARG A 175 -1.11 9.23 -1.63
N LYS A 176 -0.80 7.95 -1.82
CA LYS A 176 -1.17 7.17 -3.02
C LYS A 176 -2.62 6.66 -2.99
N TRP A 177 -3.24 6.57 -1.80
CA TRP A 177 -4.56 5.97 -1.62
C TRP A 177 -5.71 6.79 -2.22
N PRO A 178 -5.79 8.14 -2.07
CA PRO A 178 -6.86 8.92 -2.67
C PRO A 178 -7.04 8.72 -4.17
N SER A 179 -5.95 8.67 -4.92
CA SER A 179 -6.02 8.41 -6.35
C SER A 179 -6.51 7.01 -6.68
N ARG A 180 -6.12 5.98 -5.91
CA ARG A 180 -6.64 4.62 -6.09
C ARG A 180 -8.13 4.53 -5.78
N LEU A 181 -8.55 5.19 -4.70
CA LEU A 181 -9.95 5.25 -4.30
C LEU A 181 -10.82 5.96 -5.34
N LEU A 182 -10.33 7.05 -5.92
CA LEU A 182 -10.98 7.76 -7.02
C LEU A 182 -11.02 6.90 -8.30
N ALA A 183 -9.93 6.21 -8.62
CA ALA A 183 -9.88 5.34 -9.80
C ALA A 183 -10.87 4.17 -9.70
N ALA A 184 -10.98 3.58 -8.51
CA ALA A 184 -11.94 2.52 -8.23
C ALA A 184 -13.41 2.96 -8.42
N GLN A 185 -13.72 4.26 -8.46
CA GLN A 185 -15.08 4.74 -8.73
C GLN A 185 -15.53 4.52 -10.17
N ALA A 186 -14.59 4.40 -11.10
CA ALA A 186 -14.93 4.24 -12.51
C ALA A 186 -15.07 2.77 -12.93
N ILE A 187 -14.51 1.87 -12.14
CA ILE A 187 -14.70 0.43 -12.31
C ILE A 187 -16.05 0.12 -11.69
N VAL A 188 -17.12 0.30 -12.46
CA VAL A 188 -18.52 0.19 -12.00
C VAL A 188 -19.04 -1.25 -12.00
N SER A 189 -18.34 -2.16 -12.68
CA SER A 189 -18.67 -3.58 -12.75
C SER A 189 -17.42 -4.45 -12.74
N VAL A 190 -17.61 -5.74 -12.46
CA VAL A 190 -16.60 -6.80 -12.51
C VAL A 190 -17.18 -8.00 -13.26
N SER A 191 -16.34 -8.74 -13.96
CA SER A 191 -16.79 -9.85 -14.81
C SER A 191 -16.45 -11.23 -14.22
N LEU A 192 -17.32 -12.20 -14.45
CA LEU A 192 -17.12 -13.62 -14.08
C LEU A 192 -17.65 -14.47 -15.24
N GLU A 193 -16.78 -15.28 -15.87
CA GLU A 193 -17.12 -16.16 -16.99
C GLU A 193 -18.01 -15.47 -18.06
N GLU A 194 -17.58 -14.28 -18.52
CA GLU A 194 -18.27 -13.42 -19.51
C GLU A 194 -19.55 -12.70 -19.02
N THR A 195 -19.92 -12.83 -17.75
CA THR A 195 -21.06 -12.11 -17.17
C THR A 195 -20.60 -10.89 -16.36
N GLU A 196 -21.14 -9.72 -16.67
CA GLU A 196 -20.88 -8.46 -15.96
C GLU A 196 -21.76 -8.31 -14.72
N PHE A 197 -21.13 -7.97 -13.59
CA PHE A 197 -21.79 -7.71 -12.31
C PHE A 197 -21.50 -6.29 -11.86
N ALA A 198 -22.54 -5.48 -11.69
CA ALA A 198 -22.39 -4.14 -11.11
C ALA A 198 -21.84 -4.24 -9.68
N ARG A 199 -20.82 -3.45 -9.37
CA ARG A 199 -20.26 -3.37 -8.03
C ARG A 199 -21.23 -2.66 -7.08
N ILE A 200 -21.11 -2.98 -5.80
CA ILE A 200 -22.03 -2.50 -4.77
C ILE A 200 -21.37 -1.35 -4.00
N ALA A 201 -22.01 -0.19 -4.03
CA ALA A 201 -21.54 1.01 -3.33
C ALA A 201 -21.69 0.90 -1.81
N TRP A 202 -20.88 1.65 -1.08
CA TRP A 202 -20.97 1.73 0.38
C TRP A 202 -22.32 2.29 0.83
N GLY A 203 -22.99 1.54 1.70
CA GLY A 203 -24.34 1.82 2.18
C GLY A 203 -25.46 1.22 1.32
N ALA A 204 -25.14 0.65 0.15
CA ALA A 204 -26.11 -0.06 -0.70
C ALA A 204 -26.06 -1.59 -0.52
N GLU A 205 -25.15 -2.10 0.32
CA GLU A 205 -24.99 -3.54 0.57
C GLU A 205 -26.24 -4.18 1.17
N ALA A 206 -26.56 -5.40 0.74
CA ALA A 206 -27.77 -6.11 1.18
C ALA A 206 -27.78 -6.34 2.69
N ARG A 207 -26.60 -6.53 3.29
CA ARG A 207 -26.43 -6.72 4.75
C ARG A 207 -27.07 -5.64 5.61
N TRP A 208 -27.21 -4.40 5.12
CA TRP A 208 -27.88 -3.32 5.87
C TRP A 208 -29.38 -3.52 6.03
N SER A 209 -29.98 -4.35 5.17
CA SER A 209 -31.40 -4.70 5.18
C SER A 209 -31.68 -5.96 5.99
N GLU A 210 -30.66 -6.64 6.50
CA GLU A 210 -30.82 -7.86 7.28
C GLU A 210 -31.30 -7.59 8.70
N GLU A 211 -32.10 -8.51 9.25
CA GLU A 211 -32.76 -8.33 10.55
C GLU A 211 -31.77 -8.12 11.71
N TRP A 212 -30.59 -8.75 11.64
CA TRP A 212 -29.54 -8.58 12.66
C TRP A 212 -28.83 -7.21 12.60
N MET A 213 -28.98 -6.47 11.50
CA MET A 213 -28.51 -5.09 11.34
C MET A 213 -29.61 -4.06 11.63
N ALA A 214 -30.80 -4.49 12.06
CA ALA A 214 -31.89 -3.57 12.40
C ALA A 214 -31.46 -2.53 13.45
N GLY A 215 -31.58 -1.25 13.09
CA GLY A 215 -31.17 -0.12 13.93
C GLY A 215 -29.73 0.37 13.72
N TYR A 216 -28.94 -0.30 12.88
CA TYR A 216 -27.64 0.17 12.42
C TYR A 216 -27.76 0.81 11.05
N SER A 217 -26.97 1.86 10.82
CA SER A 217 -26.83 2.52 9.52
C SER A 217 -25.35 2.57 9.12
N PRO A 218 -25.04 2.58 7.81
CA PRO A 218 -23.68 2.83 7.36
C PRO A 218 -23.17 4.14 7.95
N LYS A 219 -21.91 4.15 8.39
CA LYS A 219 -21.20 5.38 8.74
C LYS A 219 -20.96 6.19 7.46
N GLU A 220 -20.76 7.49 7.59
CA GLU A 220 -20.51 8.40 6.48
C GLU A 220 -19.40 7.92 5.53
N PHE A 221 -18.41 7.18 6.05
CA PHE A 221 -17.37 6.55 5.26
C PHE A 221 -17.17 5.09 5.67
N CYS A 222 -16.77 4.28 4.69
CA CYS A 222 -16.31 2.92 4.93
C CYS A 222 -15.13 2.92 5.92
N LYS A 223 -15.14 1.97 6.85
CA LYS A 223 -14.10 1.85 7.89
C LYS A 223 -12.78 1.28 7.40
N ASP A 224 -12.78 0.73 6.18
CA ASP A 224 -11.63 0.04 5.60
C ASP A 224 -11.02 0.89 4.47
N CYS A 225 -11.76 1.06 3.36
CA CYS A 225 -11.27 1.80 2.20
C CYS A 225 -11.51 3.33 2.25
N ALA A 226 -12.29 3.82 3.23
CA ALA A 226 -12.67 5.23 3.38
C ALA A 226 -13.51 5.85 2.23
N CYS A 227 -14.11 5.05 1.34
CA CYS A 227 -15.12 5.57 0.41
C CYS A 227 -16.32 6.18 1.16
N ALA A 228 -16.97 7.20 0.61
CA ALA A 228 -18.15 7.81 1.22
C ALA A 228 -19.40 6.97 0.96
N ILE A 229 -20.50 7.23 1.70
CA ILE A 229 -21.79 6.59 1.39
C ILE A 229 -22.18 6.93 -0.06
N GLY A 230 -22.51 5.90 -0.84
CA GLY A 230 -22.85 5.99 -2.25
C GLY A 230 -21.66 5.84 -3.22
N ASP A 231 -20.42 5.92 -2.73
CA ASP A 231 -19.22 5.65 -3.53
C ASP A 231 -18.95 4.13 -3.59
N LEU A 232 -18.35 3.68 -4.68
CA LEU A 232 -17.80 2.33 -4.79
C LEU A 232 -16.60 2.17 -3.83
N HIS A 233 -16.35 0.94 -3.42
CA HIS A 233 -15.22 0.65 -2.53
C HIS A 233 -13.87 0.79 -3.25
N GLY A 234 -12.82 1.07 -2.48
CA GLY A 234 -11.44 0.99 -2.97
C GLY A 234 -10.99 -0.46 -3.21
N PRO A 235 -9.86 -0.66 -3.91
CA PRO A 235 -9.32 -2.00 -4.15
C PRO A 235 -9.02 -2.72 -2.83
N TYR A 236 -9.20 -4.04 -2.81
CA TYR A 236 -8.99 -4.89 -1.63
C TYR A 236 -9.82 -4.52 -0.39
N CYS A 237 -10.95 -3.83 -0.55
CA CYS A 237 -11.79 -3.48 0.58
C CYS A 237 -12.42 -4.72 1.24
N ASN A 238 -12.15 -4.91 2.53
CA ASN A 238 -12.76 -5.91 3.39
C ASN A 238 -14.24 -5.67 3.68
N GLN A 239 -14.82 -4.56 3.26
CA GLN A 239 -16.24 -4.25 3.47
C GLN A 239 -17.08 -4.39 2.21
N GLU A 240 -16.45 -4.52 1.04
CA GLU A 240 -17.17 -4.64 -0.21
C GLU A 240 -17.92 -5.98 -0.28
N GLU A 241 -19.19 -5.92 -0.69
CA GLU A 241 -20.05 -7.07 -0.88
C GLU A 241 -19.88 -7.62 -2.30
N CYS A 242 -19.71 -8.93 -2.42
CA CYS A 242 -19.60 -9.63 -3.68
C CYS A 242 -20.93 -9.57 -4.43
N PRO A 243 -20.97 -9.05 -5.67
CA PRO A 243 -22.23 -8.88 -6.39
C PRO A 243 -22.85 -10.21 -6.88
N GLN A 244 -22.09 -11.32 -6.85
CA GLN A 244 -22.57 -12.63 -7.24
C GLN A 244 -23.09 -13.46 -6.06
N CYS A 245 -22.31 -13.57 -4.98
CA CYS A 245 -22.65 -14.44 -3.85
C CYS A 245 -23.17 -13.72 -2.60
N GLY A 246 -23.09 -12.38 -2.55
CA GLY A 246 -23.46 -11.57 -1.38
C GLY A 246 -22.49 -11.70 -0.19
N GLY A 247 -21.42 -12.48 -0.33
CA GLY A 247 -20.35 -12.59 0.66
C GLY A 247 -19.38 -11.40 0.62
N GLN A 248 -18.29 -11.46 1.37
CA GLN A 248 -17.22 -10.46 1.29
C GLN A 248 -16.48 -10.60 -0.05
N PHE A 249 -16.40 -9.53 -0.85
CA PHE A 249 -15.83 -9.58 -2.20
C PHE A 249 -14.37 -10.03 -2.22
N LEU A 250 -13.54 -9.46 -1.33
CA LEU A 250 -12.13 -9.84 -1.19
C LEU A 250 -11.92 -11.33 -0.84
N GLY A 251 -12.86 -11.93 -0.10
CA GLY A 251 -12.71 -13.27 0.48
C GLY A 251 -13.62 -14.33 -0.14
N CYS A 252 -14.36 -14.00 -1.21
CA CYS A 252 -15.28 -14.94 -1.84
C CYS A 252 -14.55 -15.93 -2.76
N GLU A 253 -15.16 -17.08 -2.99
CA GLU A 253 -14.65 -18.10 -3.92
C GLU A 253 -15.06 -17.84 -5.39
N CYS A 254 -15.62 -16.66 -5.68
CA CYS A 254 -15.99 -16.30 -7.05
C CYS A 254 -14.75 -15.82 -7.81
N GLU A 255 -14.42 -16.48 -8.92
CA GLU A 255 -13.22 -16.19 -9.73
C GLU A 255 -13.46 -15.02 -10.70
N PHE A 256 -13.66 -13.82 -10.17
CA PHE A 256 -13.82 -12.63 -11.01
C PHE A 256 -12.55 -12.29 -11.78
N ASP A 257 -12.69 -11.85 -13.03
CA ASP A 257 -11.67 -11.10 -13.75
C ASP A 257 -11.72 -9.64 -13.26
N ALA A 258 -11.36 -9.46 -11.99
CA ALA A 258 -11.24 -8.17 -11.34
C ALA A 258 -9.84 -7.57 -11.56
N SER A 259 -9.16 -7.97 -12.64
CA SER A 259 -7.79 -7.57 -12.94
C SER A 259 -7.66 -6.05 -13.01
N GLU A 260 -8.63 -5.32 -13.56
CA GLU A 260 -8.60 -3.85 -13.58
C GLU A 260 -8.73 -3.21 -12.18
N LEU A 261 -9.54 -3.79 -11.29
CA LEU A 261 -9.72 -3.28 -9.92
C LEU A 261 -8.52 -3.59 -9.04
N TRP A 262 -7.94 -4.79 -9.21
CA TRP A 262 -6.84 -5.28 -8.38
C TRP A 262 -5.48 -4.87 -8.93
N ALA A 263 -5.40 -4.55 -10.23
CA ALA A 263 -4.25 -3.92 -10.84
C ALA A 263 -4.11 -2.44 -10.45
N LEU A 264 -5.00 -1.90 -9.59
CA LEU A 264 -4.81 -0.60 -8.93
C LEU A 264 -3.59 -0.53 -7.97
N ASP A 265 -2.68 -1.51 -8.04
CA ASP A 265 -1.38 -1.55 -7.37
C ASP A 265 -0.15 -1.50 -8.32
N ASP A 266 -0.33 -1.45 -9.65
CA ASP A 266 0.73 -1.33 -10.67
C ASP A 266 0.68 0.04 -11.39
N PRO A 267 1.54 1.01 -11.00
CA PRO A 267 1.58 2.33 -11.62
C PRO A 267 1.75 2.31 -13.14
N ALA A 268 2.41 1.30 -13.72
CA ALA A 268 2.62 1.20 -15.16
C ALA A 268 1.34 0.85 -15.92
N ARG A 269 0.51 -0.03 -15.34
CA ARG A 269 -0.76 -0.45 -15.93
C ARG A 269 -1.88 0.55 -15.66
N GLU A 270 -1.79 1.28 -14.56
CA GLU A 270 -2.86 2.19 -14.13
C GLU A 270 -2.75 3.61 -14.64
N ALA A 271 -1.55 4.06 -15.07
CA ALA A 271 -1.29 5.47 -15.32
C ALA A 271 -2.34 6.11 -16.24
N ALA A 272 -2.61 5.48 -17.39
CA ALA A 272 -3.61 5.95 -18.33
C ALA A 272 -5.02 5.96 -17.74
N THR A 273 -5.42 4.89 -17.05
CA THR A 273 -6.75 4.81 -16.42
C THR A 273 -6.91 5.90 -15.35
N ARG A 274 -5.95 6.06 -14.43
CA ARG A 274 -6.01 7.08 -13.38
C ARG A 274 -6.06 8.50 -13.96
N ILE A 275 -5.29 8.76 -15.01
CA ILE A 275 -5.31 10.06 -15.70
C ILE A 275 -6.65 10.27 -16.41
N ARG A 276 -7.17 9.27 -17.14
CA ARG A 276 -8.47 9.33 -17.82
C ARG A 276 -9.57 9.76 -16.87
N LEU A 277 -9.65 9.12 -15.71
CA LEU A 277 -10.68 9.38 -14.72
C LEU A 277 -10.54 10.76 -14.09
N ALA A 278 -9.30 11.20 -13.84
CA ALA A 278 -9.05 12.55 -13.37
C ALA A 278 -9.41 13.61 -14.42
N VAL A 279 -9.15 13.35 -15.70
CA VAL A 279 -9.53 14.20 -16.84
C VAL A 279 -11.05 14.30 -16.96
N GLU A 280 -11.77 13.17 -16.91
CA GLU A 280 -13.24 13.13 -16.94
C GLU A 280 -13.86 13.90 -15.77
N ALA A 281 -13.24 13.82 -14.59
CA ALA A 281 -13.64 14.58 -13.40
C ALA A 281 -13.16 16.05 -13.40
N ASN A 282 -12.38 16.47 -14.41
CA ASN A 282 -11.77 17.79 -14.52
C ASN A 282 -10.89 18.16 -13.32
N LEU A 283 -10.11 17.20 -12.82
CA LEU A 283 -9.19 17.32 -11.69
C LEU A 283 -7.74 17.24 -12.17
N ILE A 284 -7.04 18.37 -12.12
CA ILE A 284 -5.66 18.50 -12.63
C ILE A 284 -4.65 17.79 -11.71
N GLU A 285 -4.74 18.05 -10.40
CA GLU A 285 -3.81 17.50 -9.40
C GLU A 285 -3.77 15.95 -9.38
N PRO A 286 -4.91 15.24 -9.37
CA PRO A 286 -4.89 13.78 -9.44
C PRO A 286 -4.32 13.22 -10.75
N ALA A 287 -4.56 13.90 -11.88
CA ALA A 287 -3.99 13.51 -13.18
C ALA A 287 -2.46 13.65 -13.16
N LEU A 288 -1.98 14.81 -12.69
CA LEU A 288 -0.55 15.06 -12.53
C LEU A 288 0.09 14.07 -11.56
N ARG A 289 -0.55 13.75 -10.44
CA ARG A 289 -0.01 12.77 -9.49
C ARG A 289 0.09 11.37 -10.09
N ALA A 290 -0.92 10.92 -10.82
CA ALA A 290 -0.87 9.62 -11.50
C ALA A 290 0.26 9.57 -12.54
N PHE A 291 0.46 10.67 -13.27
CA PHE A 291 1.58 10.82 -14.19
C PHE A 291 2.94 10.79 -13.49
N ILE A 292 3.09 11.48 -12.35
CA ILE A 292 4.33 11.46 -11.55
C ILE A 292 4.59 10.07 -10.96
N ASP A 293 3.57 9.39 -10.42
CA ASP A 293 3.75 8.01 -9.91
C ASP A 293 4.28 7.07 -10.99
N PHE A 294 3.79 7.22 -12.23
CA PHE A 294 4.29 6.45 -13.36
C PHE A 294 5.73 6.83 -13.74
N SER A 295 6.05 8.13 -13.74
CA SER A 295 7.43 8.62 -13.92
C SER A 295 8.38 8.04 -12.86
N ASP A 296 7.98 8.08 -11.59
CA ASP A 296 8.74 7.57 -10.46
C ASP A 296 8.98 6.07 -10.63
N TYR A 297 7.94 5.30 -10.97
CA TYR A 297 8.06 3.89 -11.32
C TYR A 297 9.11 3.67 -12.42
N LEU A 298 8.98 4.34 -13.56
CA LEU A 298 9.91 4.21 -14.69
C LEU A 298 11.37 4.55 -14.33
N SER A 299 11.58 5.45 -13.35
CA SER A 299 12.92 5.82 -12.89
C SER A 299 13.64 4.68 -12.14
N THR A 300 12.89 3.74 -11.55
CA THR A 300 13.41 2.59 -10.79
C THR A 300 13.73 1.39 -11.66
N VAL A 301 13.26 1.39 -12.90
CA VAL A 301 13.36 0.27 -13.83
C VAL A 301 14.78 0.20 -14.41
N SER A 302 15.60 -0.74 -13.94
CA SER A 302 16.99 -0.91 -14.37
C SER A 302 17.19 -1.90 -15.52
N GLU A 303 16.24 -2.82 -15.74
CA GLU A 303 16.33 -3.91 -16.75
C GLU A 303 14.98 -4.23 -17.43
N ALA A 304 14.11 -3.23 -17.68
CA ALA A 304 12.84 -3.52 -18.37
C ALA A 304 13.06 -4.05 -19.79
N SER A 305 12.32 -5.11 -20.09
CA SER A 305 12.00 -5.50 -21.46
C SER A 305 10.81 -4.68 -21.97
N GLU A 306 10.63 -4.59 -23.29
CA GLU A 306 9.43 -3.97 -23.89
C GLU A 306 8.11 -4.60 -23.40
N ALA A 307 8.14 -5.83 -22.87
CA ALA A 307 6.97 -6.50 -22.31
C ALA A 307 6.56 -5.95 -20.93
N ASP A 308 7.43 -5.21 -20.25
CA ASP A 308 7.21 -4.72 -18.88
C ASP A 308 6.55 -3.32 -18.87
N ILE A 309 6.54 -2.62 -20.00
CA ILE A 309 5.87 -1.31 -20.15
C ILE A 309 4.78 -1.45 -21.21
N PRO A 310 3.57 -1.91 -20.80
CA PRO A 310 2.47 -2.10 -21.74
C PRO A 310 2.08 -0.76 -22.36
N GLU A 311 1.58 -0.81 -23.60
CA GLU A 311 1.03 0.39 -24.24
C GLU A 311 -0.13 0.92 -23.39
N PRO A 312 -0.05 2.17 -22.88
CA PRO A 312 -1.14 2.73 -22.10
C PRO A 312 -2.36 2.96 -22.99
N GLU A 313 -3.55 2.68 -22.47
CA GLU A 313 -4.80 3.05 -23.14
C GLU A 313 -4.88 4.58 -23.34
N SER A 314 -5.83 5.04 -24.16
CA SER A 314 -6.08 6.48 -24.26
C SER A 314 -6.70 7.01 -22.98
N THR A 315 -6.19 8.16 -22.54
CA THR A 315 -6.70 8.96 -21.43
C THR A 315 -7.89 9.83 -21.82
N GLY A 316 -8.24 9.87 -23.11
CA GLY A 316 -9.22 10.83 -23.65
C GLY A 316 -8.68 12.26 -23.79
N SER A 317 -7.41 12.52 -23.43
CA SER A 317 -6.72 13.80 -23.59
C SER A 317 -5.45 13.62 -24.42
N ALA A 318 -5.36 14.32 -25.56
CA ALA A 318 -4.21 14.24 -26.45
C ALA A 318 -2.91 14.69 -25.75
N GLY A 319 -2.95 15.75 -24.95
CA GLY A 319 -1.81 16.20 -24.15
C GLY A 319 -1.33 15.16 -23.14
N TRP A 320 -2.24 14.45 -22.46
CA TRP A 320 -1.87 13.40 -21.50
C TRP A 320 -1.38 12.12 -22.19
N ASP A 321 -1.99 11.71 -23.30
CA ASP A 321 -1.55 10.57 -24.11
C ASP A 321 -0.13 10.79 -24.67
N ALA A 322 0.15 12.02 -25.11
CA ALA A 322 1.47 12.45 -25.54
C ALA A 322 2.46 12.52 -24.37
N ALA A 323 2.03 12.97 -23.18
CA ALA A 323 2.87 13.05 -21.99
C ALA A 323 3.30 11.66 -21.50
N LEU A 324 2.38 10.69 -21.49
CA LEU A 324 2.68 9.29 -21.13
C LEU A 324 3.74 8.68 -22.05
N ALA A 325 3.65 8.91 -23.36
CA ALA A 325 4.69 8.47 -24.27
C ALA A 325 6.01 9.22 -24.06
N ALA A 326 5.95 10.53 -23.78
CA ALA A 326 7.14 11.34 -23.53
C ALA A 326 7.93 10.87 -22.29
N VAL A 327 7.25 10.53 -21.20
CA VAL A 327 7.90 10.12 -19.94
C VAL A 327 8.54 8.74 -20.04
N VAL A 328 7.91 7.80 -20.74
CA VAL A 328 8.49 6.49 -21.06
C VAL A 328 9.74 6.66 -21.91
N ASP A 329 9.63 7.43 -22.99
CA ASP A 329 10.75 7.73 -23.88
C ASP A 329 11.93 8.40 -23.14
N TYR A 330 11.64 9.33 -22.23
CA TYR A 330 12.63 10.02 -21.41
C TYR A 330 13.42 9.05 -20.52
N TRP A 331 12.74 8.20 -19.75
CA TRP A 331 13.42 7.27 -18.84
C TRP A 331 14.16 6.15 -19.57
N LEU A 332 13.58 5.58 -20.62
CA LEU A 332 14.24 4.55 -21.43
C LEU A 332 15.47 5.10 -22.15
N SER A 333 15.40 6.33 -22.69
CA SER A 333 16.57 7.00 -23.30
C SER A 333 17.71 7.17 -22.30
N ARG A 334 17.37 7.55 -21.07
CA ARG A 334 18.35 7.79 -20.00
C ARG A 334 18.99 6.49 -19.49
N ALA A 335 18.22 5.41 -19.42
CA ALA A 335 18.69 4.08 -19.05
C ALA A 335 19.42 3.35 -20.20
N GLY A 336 19.30 3.84 -21.45
CA GLY A 336 19.87 3.17 -22.63
C GLY A 336 19.13 1.89 -23.01
N LEU A 337 17.84 1.81 -22.67
CA LEU A 337 16.98 0.65 -22.88
C LEU A 337 16.27 0.69 -24.25
N PRO A 338 15.84 -0.47 -24.80
CA PRO A 338 15.02 -0.51 -26.00
C PRO A 338 13.69 0.22 -25.79
N LYS A 339 13.15 0.80 -26.87
CA LYS A 339 11.96 1.66 -26.85
C LYS A 339 10.81 0.96 -27.59
N PRO A 340 9.64 0.79 -26.94
CA PRO A 340 8.49 0.20 -27.59
C PRO A 340 8.04 0.96 -28.83
N ASP A 341 7.63 0.23 -29.87
CA ASP A 341 7.16 0.79 -31.15
C ASP A 341 5.97 1.75 -31.01
N TRP A 342 5.12 1.55 -30.00
CA TRP A 342 3.93 2.37 -29.79
C TRP A 342 4.25 3.83 -29.42
N LEU A 343 5.47 4.13 -28.97
CA LEU A 343 5.91 5.48 -28.59
C LEU A 343 5.88 6.48 -29.75
N ASP A 344 5.97 6.00 -30.98
CA ASP A 344 6.00 6.81 -32.19
C ASP A 344 4.66 6.75 -32.96
N GLY A 345 3.60 6.19 -32.36
CA GLY A 345 2.24 6.22 -32.92
C GLY A 345 1.66 7.64 -32.98
N GLU A 346 0.84 7.93 -33.99
CA GLU A 346 0.27 9.28 -34.21
C GLU A 346 -0.53 9.81 -33.00
N SER A 347 -1.20 8.92 -32.26
CA SER A 347 -1.94 9.25 -31.03
C SER A 347 -1.06 9.68 -29.86
N ARG A 348 0.27 9.56 -29.97
CA ARG A 348 1.24 9.93 -28.93
C ARG A 348 1.86 11.31 -29.16
N PHE A 349 1.29 12.10 -30.06
CA PHE A 349 1.71 13.47 -30.36
C PHE A 349 0.51 14.40 -30.24
N ALA A 350 0.63 15.46 -29.44
CA ALA A 350 -0.39 16.50 -29.41
C ALA A 350 -0.31 17.34 -30.70
N ALA A 351 -1.47 17.81 -31.20
CA ALA A 351 -1.52 18.59 -32.44
C ALA A 351 -0.89 19.98 -32.29
N GLU A 352 -0.99 20.55 -31.08
CA GLU A 352 -0.42 21.84 -30.70
C GLU A 352 0.29 21.71 -29.34
N PRO A 353 1.21 22.62 -28.97
CA PRO A 353 1.86 22.59 -27.67
C PRO A 353 0.87 22.66 -26.49
N GLU A 354 0.87 21.64 -25.63
CA GLU A 354 -0.03 21.50 -24.49
C GLU A 354 0.72 21.36 -23.15
N SER A 355 0.15 21.95 -22.10
CA SER A 355 0.58 21.79 -20.70
C SER A 355 -0.55 21.17 -19.88
N PRO A 356 -0.79 19.85 -20.01
CA PRO A 356 -2.00 19.22 -19.47
C PRO A 356 -2.08 19.21 -17.93
N HIS A 357 -0.95 19.48 -17.26
CA HIS A 357 -0.81 19.57 -15.82
C HIS A 357 -1.07 20.98 -15.25
N LEU A 358 -1.29 21.99 -16.10
CA LEU A 358 -1.46 23.37 -15.68
C LEU A 358 -2.92 23.81 -15.79
N GLY A 359 -3.39 24.52 -14.76
CA GLY A 359 -4.65 25.21 -14.75
C GLY A 359 -4.58 26.57 -15.47
N LYS A 360 -5.76 27.19 -15.65
CA LYS A 360 -5.93 28.47 -16.36
C LYS A 360 -5.10 29.64 -15.81
N TYR A 361 -4.69 29.56 -14.54
CA TYR A 361 -3.99 30.64 -13.85
C TYR A 361 -2.50 30.38 -13.64
N ASP A 362 -2.01 29.23 -14.09
CA ASP A 362 -0.60 28.88 -13.93
C ASP A 362 0.27 29.60 -14.97
N LEU A 363 1.53 29.78 -14.61
CA LEU A 363 2.51 30.39 -15.49
C LEU A 363 2.84 29.44 -16.65
N ALA A 364 3.06 29.99 -17.83
CA ALA A 364 3.54 29.21 -18.95
C ALA A 364 4.92 28.59 -18.61
N PRO A 365 5.16 27.32 -18.96
CA PRO A 365 6.40 26.63 -18.66
C PRO A 365 7.57 27.23 -19.45
N ASP A 366 8.77 27.17 -18.87
CA ASP A 366 10.02 27.50 -19.55
C ASP A 366 10.39 26.39 -20.54
N HIS A 367 10.28 26.71 -21.83
CA HIS A 367 10.60 25.80 -22.92
C HIS A 367 12.04 25.27 -22.86
N LEU A 368 12.98 26.00 -22.26
CA LEU A 368 14.37 25.56 -22.11
C LEU A 368 14.54 24.47 -21.05
N SER A 369 13.53 24.31 -20.18
CA SER A 369 13.50 23.36 -19.08
C SER A 369 12.63 22.13 -19.39
N VAL A 370 12.04 22.06 -20.59
CA VAL A 370 11.28 20.91 -21.11
C VAL A 370 12.23 19.89 -21.76
N PRO A 371 12.22 18.60 -21.37
CA PRO A 371 13.06 17.59 -22.00
C PRO A 371 12.73 17.39 -23.49
N PRO A 372 13.71 17.03 -24.35
CA PRO A 372 13.48 16.84 -25.78
C PRO A 372 12.38 15.83 -26.13
N GLU A 373 12.22 14.79 -25.33
CA GLU A 373 11.23 13.71 -25.49
C GLU A 373 9.79 14.21 -25.31
N PHE A 374 9.60 15.24 -24.48
CA PHE A 374 8.33 15.94 -24.28
C PHE A 374 8.11 16.97 -25.38
N PHE A 375 9.13 17.77 -25.66
CA PHE A 375 9.07 18.81 -26.67
C PHE A 375 8.72 18.26 -28.06
N ARG A 376 9.30 17.11 -28.45
CA ARG A 376 9.02 16.45 -29.74
C ARG A 376 7.57 15.98 -29.89
N ARG A 377 6.85 15.85 -28.78
CA ARG A 377 5.43 15.42 -28.72
C ARG A 377 4.46 16.57 -28.50
N ASN A 378 4.93 17.81 -28.61
CA ASN A 378 4.17 19.02 -28.28
C ASN A 378 3.66 19.03 -26.83
N VAL A 379 4.42 18.43 -25.89
CA VAL A 379 4.11 18.47 -24.47
C VAL A 379 5.09 19.38 -23.76
N LEU A 380 4.58 20.33 -22.99
CA LEU A 380 5.37 21.28 -22.22
C LEU A 380 5.26 20.95 -20.72
N ILE A 381 6.05 19.97 -20.28
CA ILE A 381 6.26 19.60 -18.87
C ILE A 381 7.74 19.79 -18.56
N GLU A 382 8.05 20.60 -17.55
CA GLU A 382 9.43 20.86 -17.15
C GLU A 382 10.07 19.67 -16.44
N ILE A 383 11.39 19.55 -16.53
CA ILE A 383 12.13 18.48 -15.84
C ILE A 383 12.00 18.56 -14.31
N SER A 384 11.80 19.77 -13.76
CA SER A 384 11.53 20.03 -12.35
C SER A 384 10.26 19.30 -11.88
N THR A 385 9.24 19.19 -12.71
CA THR A 385 8.00 18.45 -12.42
C THR A 385 8.25 16.96 -12.21
N LEU A 386 9.23 16.40 -12.92
CA LEU A 386 9.65 14.98 -12.76
C LEU A 386 10.59 14.76 -11.56
N GLN A 387 11.13 15.84 -10.99
CA GLN A 387 12.13 15.81 -9.90
C GLN A 387 11.56 16.26 -8.56
N SER A 388 10.35 16.82 -8.53
CA SER A 388 9.70 17.30 -7.31
C SER A 388 9.08 16.12 -6.55
N THR A 389 9.90 15.44 -5.74
CA THR A 389 9.45 14.59 -4.63
C THR A 389 9.95 15.14 -3.30
#